data_AF-A0A527VQS2-F1
#
_entry.id   AF-A0A527VQS2-F1
#
_cell.length_a   1.000
_cell.length_b   1.000
_cell.length_c   1.000
_cell.angle_alpha   90.00
_cell.angle_beta   90.00
_cell.angle_gamma   90.00
#
_symmetry.space_group_name_H-M   'P 1'
#
loop_
_entity.id
_entity.type
_entity.pdbx_description
1 polymer ?
#
loop_
_entity_poly.entity_id
_entity_poly.type
_entity_poly.pdbx_seq_one_letter_code
_entity_poly.pdbx_strand_id
1 'polypeptide(L)'
;AFSPNSKKIHIDIDPSSINKNVHADIGILGDVGRVLEDLVRLWRATAKTDKKALYPWWEQIAKWRARDSLAYKMNSDVIMPQYAIQRLYALTKDMDTYITTEVGQHQMWAAQHY
;
A
#
# COMPACT_ATOMS: atom_id res chain seq x y z
N ALA A 1 6.46 19.45 -1.99
CA ALA A 1 5.11 19.20 -1.44
C ALA A 1 4.68 17.78 -1.81
N PHE A 2 4.09 17.02 -0.88
CA PHE A 2 3.58 15.66 -1.14
C PHE A 2 2.17 15.71 -1.73
N SER A 3 1.95 15.06 -2.87
CA SER A 3 0.66 15.03 -3.58
C SER A 3 0.01 16.42 -3.72
N PRO A 4 0.68 17.39 -4.37
CA PRO A 4 0.31 18.80 -4.33
C PRO A 4 -1.09 19.10 -4.91
N ASN A 5 -1.55 18.31 -5.89
CA ASN A 5 -2.79 18.55 -6.62
C ASN A 5 -3.93 17.61 -6.21
N SER A 6 -3.81 16.94 -5.05
CA SER A 6 -4.85 16.03 -4.54
C SER A 6 -5.69 16.69 -3.46
N LYS A 7 -6.98 16.34 -3.46
CA LYS A 7 -7.84 16.46 -2.27
C LYS A 7 -7.50 15.34 -1.30
N LYS A 8 -7.13 15.69 -0.08
CA LYS A 8 -6.63 14.79 0.96
C LYS A 8 -7.71 14.57 2.00
N ILE A 9 -8.01 13.30 2.23
CA ILE A 9 -8.94 12.84 3.26
C ILE A 9 -8.13 11.98 4.23
N HIS A 10 -8.13 12.34 5.51
CA HIS A 10 -7.38 11.65 6.56
C HIS A 10 -8.34 11.15 7.63
N ILE A 11 -8.42 9.83 7.78
CA ILE A 11 -9.18 9.16 8.84
C ILE A 11 -8.16 8.70 9.88
N ASP A 12 -8.28 9.19 11.11
CA ASP A 12 -7.40 8.82 12.21
C ASP A 12 -8.18 8.73 13.52
N ILE A 13 -7.78 7.84 14.41
CA ILE A 13 -8.40 7.71 15.73
C ILE A 13 -7.79 8.71 16.72
N ASP A 14 -6.55 9.15 16.48
CA ASP A 14 -5.87 10.16 17.29
C ASP A 14 -6.06 11.56 16.67
N PRO A 15 -6.76 12.49 17.37
CA PRO A 15 -6.90 13.87 16.91
C PRO A 15 -5.56 14.56 16.64
N SER A 16 -4.50 14.18 17.36
CA SER A 16 -3.17 14.80 17.25
C SER A 16 -2.45 14.48 15.94
N SER A 17 -2.87 13.43 15.24
CA SER A 17 -2.28 13.00 13.98
C SER A 17 -2.85 13.77 12.77
N ILE A 18 -4.09 14.26 12.87
CA ILE A 18 -4.73 15.06 11.81
C ILE A 18 -3.96 16.37 11.64
N ASN A 19 -3.58 16.70 10.40
CA ASN A 19 -2.80 17.89 10.04
C ASN A 19 -1.40 17.99 10.67
N LYS A 20 -0.88 16.93 11.30
CA LYS A 20 0.43 16.94 11.97
C LYS A 20 1.60 17.22 11.02
N ASN A 21 1.64 16.51 9.90
CA ASN A 21 2.73 16.59 8.91
C ASN A 21 2.26 17.10 7.54
N VAL A 22 1.05 16.69 7.13
CA VAL A 22 0.45 17.05 5.85
C VAL A 22 -0.96 17.57 6.13
N HIS A 23 -1.30 18.72 5.56
CA HIS A 23 -2.64 19.27 5.68
C HIS A 23 -3.65 18.40 4.93
N ALA A 24 -4.71 17.96 5.62
CA ALA A 24 -5.85 17.24 5.06
C ALA A 24 -7.01 18.21 4.85
N ASP A 25 -7.64 18.15 3.67
CA ASP A 25 -8.82 18.95 3.35
C ASP A 25 -10.05 18.48 4.14
N ILE A 26 -10.09 17.19 4.48
CA ILE A 26 -11.14 16.57 5.31
C ILE A 26 -10.46 15.65 6.32
N GLY A 27 -10.58 15.97 7.60
CA GLY A 27 -10.21 15.09 8.71
C GLY A 27 -11.44 14.37 9.27
N ILE A 28 -11.36 13.06 9.46
CA ILE A 28 -12.40 12.25 10.09
C ILE A 28 -11.79 11.60 11.32
N LEU A 29 -12.29 11.98 12.50
CA LEU A 29 -11.87 11.39 13.76
C LEU A 29 -12.65 10.12 14.03
N GLY A 30 -11.98 8.97 14.10
CA GLY A 30 -12.62 7.71 14.44
C GLY A 30 -11.79 6.47 14.11
N ASP A 31 -12.30 5.34 14.57
CA ASP A 31 -11.78 4.02 14.20
C ASP A 31 -11.95 3.79 12.69
N VAL A 32 -10.85 3.46 12.01
CA VAL A 32 -10.86 3.31 10.54
C VAL A 32 -11.75 2.16 10.07
N GLY A 33 -11.89 1.10 10.87
CA GLY A 33 -12.78 -0.02 10.56
C GLY A 33 -14.24 0.42 10.48
N ARG A 34 -14.72 1.10 11.54
CA ARG A 34 -16.09 1.64 11.60
C ARG A 34 -16.36 2.67 10.51
N VAL A 35 -15.42 3.59 10.28
CA VAL A 35 -15.57 4.61 9.23
C VAL A 35 -15.63 3.96 7.85
N LEU A 36 -14.80 2.94 7.57
CA LEU A 36 -14.84 2.21 6.30
C LEU A 36 -16.15 1.44 6.11
N GLU A 37 -16.71 0.84 7.15
CA GLU A 37 -18.02 0.18 7.09
C GLU A 37 -19.11 1.15 6.63
N ASP A 38 -19.17 2.34 7.23
CA ASP A 38 -20.12 3.39 6.86
C ASP A 38 -19.89 3.89 5.43
N LEU A 39 -18.64 4.14 5.05
CA LEU A 39 -18.29 4.55 3.68
C LEU A 39 -18.71 3.51 2.64
N VAL A 40 -18.46 2.23 2.89
CA VAL A 40 -18.86 1.14 1.98
C VAL A 40 -20.38 1.02 1.91
N ARG A 41 -21.07 1.12 3.04
CA ARG A 41 -22.55 1.08 3.09
C ARG A 41 -23.16 2.20 2.25
N LEU A 42 -22.70 3.43 2.44
CA LEU A 42 -23.16 4.60 1.70
C LEU A 42 -22.80 4.50 0.21
N TRP A 43 -21.58 4.05 -0.09
CA TRP A 43 -21.13 3.87 -1.47
C TRP A 43 -21.99 2.83 -2.20
N ARG A 44 -22.29 1.68 -1.61
CA ARG A 44 -23.16 0.65 -2.22
C ARG A 44 -24.58 1.15 -2.46
N ALA A 45 -25.10 2.01 -1.58
CA ALA A 45 -26.46 2.54 -1.69
C ALA A 45 -26.59 3.66 -2.74
N THR A 46 -25.52 4.42 -3.00
CA THR A 46 -25.63 5.71 -3.72
C THR A 46 -24.70 5.84 -4.92
N ALA A 47 -23.58 5.11 -4.95
CA ALA A 47 -22.53 5.37 -5.92
C ALA A 47 -22.84 4.74 -7.28
N LYS A 48 -22.73 5.56 -8.33
CA LYS A 48 -22.56 5.10 -9.71
C LYS A 48 -21.12 5.38 -10.13
N THR A 49 -20.29 4.35 -10.14
CA THR A 49 -18.90 4.51 -10.57
C THR A 49 -18.81 4.65 -12.08
N ASP A 50 -18.21 5.74 -12.55
CA ASP A 50 -17.86 5.89 -13.96
C ASP A 50 -16.57 5.10 -14.27
N LYS A 51 -16.75 3.87 -14.73
CA LYS A 51 -15.63 3.01 -15.13
C LYS A 51 -14.84 3.58 -16.31
N LYS A 52 -15.48 4.37 -17.19
CA LYS A 52 -14.78 4.99 -18.33
C LYS A 52 -13.85 6.09 -17.84
N ALA A 53 -14.28 6.89 -16.87
CA ALA A 53 -13.44 7.92 -16.26
C ALA A 53 -12.25 7.33 -15.48
N LEU A 54 -12.40 6.14 -14.88
CA LEU A 54 -11.31 5.48 -14.14
C LEU A 54 -10.31 4.75 -15.04
N TYR A 55 -10.68 4.41 -16.28
CA TYR A 55 -9.84 3.61 -17.17
C TYR A 55 -8.45 4.23 -17.44
N PRO A 56 -8.32 5.53 -17.80
CA PRO A 56 -7.01 6.15 -18.01
C PRO A 56 -6.12 6.12 -16.76
N TRP A 57 -6.73 6.21 -15.57
CA TRP A 57 -5.99 6.14 -14.32
C TRP A 57 -5.41 4.75 -14.06
N TRP A 58 -6.20 3.70 -14.29
CA TRP A 58 -5.72 2.33 -14.21
C TRP A 58 -4.64 2.02 -15.24
N GLU A 59 -4.76 2.55 -16.46
CA GLU A 59 -3.73 2.43 -17.49
C GLU A 59 -2.41 3.08 -17.04
N GLN A 60 -2.48 4.26 -16.42
CA GLN A 60 -1.30 4.95 -15.87
C GLN A 60 -0.64 4.16 -14.74
N ILE A 61 -1.42 3.59 -13.83
CA ILE A 61 -0.91 2.72 -12.75
C ILE A 61 -0.23 1.48 -13.34
N ALA A 62 -0.84 0.86 -14.36
CA ALA A 62 -0.26 -0.31 -15.02
C ALA A 62 1.09 0.01 -15.66
N LYS A 63 1.25 1.18 -16.30
CA LYS A 63 2.53 1.66 -16.83
C LYS A 63 3.60 1.78 -15.74
N TRP A 64 3.26 2.30 -14.56
CA TRP A 64 4.21 2.38 -13.45
C TRP A 64 4.57 1.02 -12.87
N ARG A 65 3.59 0.10 -12.73
CA ARG A 65 3.84 -1.28 -12.28
C ARG A 65 4.73 -2.04 -13.26
N ALA A 66 4.55 -1.84 -14.56
CA ALA A 66 5.34 -2.49 -15.61
C ALA A 66 6.83 -2.10 -15.60
N ARG A 67 7.20 -1.00 -14.92
CA ARG A 67 8.60 -0.65 -14.69
C ARG A 67 9.33 -1.66 -13.81
N ASP A 68 8.60 -2.44 -13.03
CA ASP A 68 9.12 -3.44 -12.09
C ASP A 68 10.26 -2.88 -11.23
N SER A 69 9.99 -1.79 -10.51
CA SER A 69 11.00 -1.04 -9.78
C SER A 69 11.65 -1.80 -8.61
N LEU A 70 11.11 -2.98 -8.27
CA LEU A 70 11.66 -3.88 -7.26
C LEU A 70 12.53 -4.99 -7.88
N ALA A 71 12.65 -5.03 -9.21
CA ALA A 71 13.53 -5.97 -9.89
C ALA A 71 14.99 -5.79 -9.43
N TYR A 72 15.67 -6.92 -9.25
CA TYR A 72 17.08 -6.98 -8.89
C TYR A 72 17.81 -7.97 -9.81
N LYS A 73 19.13 -7.76 -9.98
CA LYS A 73 19.96 -8.65 -10.80
C LYS A 73 20.36 -9.87 -9.97
N MET A 74 20.18 -11.06 -10.54
CA MET A 74 20.69 -12.30 -9.96
C MET A 74 22.21 -12.36 -10.06
N ASN A 75 22.82 -12.99 -9.07
CA ASN A 75 24.23 -13.36 -9.07
C ASN A 75 24.31 -14.88 -8.86
N SER A 76 25.09 -15.58 -9.69
CA SER A 76 25.28 -17.03 -9.60
C SER A 76 26.15 -17.46 -8.43
N ASP A 77 27.01 -16.56 -7.94
CA ASP A 77 28.06 -16.89 -6.99
C ASP A 77 27.64 -16.64 -5.54
N VAL A 78 26.56 -15.86 -5.34
CA VAL A 78 26.02 -15.51 -4.02
C VAL A 78 24.50 -15.59 -4.01
N ILE A 79 23.94 -15.90 -2.85
CA ILE A 79 22.49 -15.86 -2.65
C ILE A 79 22.07 -14.40 -2.49
N MET A 80 21.27 -13.91 -3.42
CA MET A 80 20.66 -12.59 -3.29
C MET A 80 19.67 -12.59 -2.13
N PRO A 81 19.73 -11.62 -1.19
CA PRO A 81 18.83 -11.61 -0.04
C PRO A 81 17.35 -11.46 -0.44
N GLN A 82 17.07 -10.72 -1.51
CA GLN A 82 15.74 -10.63 -2.12
C GLN A 82 15.26 -12.01 -2.59
N TYR A 83 16.15 -12.79 -3.21
CA TYR A 83 15.84 -14.14 -3.68
C TYR A 83 15.55 -15.08 -2.52
N ALA A 84 16.34 -15.03 -1.45
CA ALA A 84 16.10 -15.83 -0.25
C ALA A 84 14.68 -15.60 0.32
N ILE A 85 14.24 -14.34 0.38
CA ILE A 85 12.91 -13.97 0.85
C ILE A 85 11.81 -14.42 -0.12
N GLN A 86 12.01 -14.26 -1.43
CA GLN A 86 11.07 -14.78 -2.43
C GLN A 86 10.91 -16.29 -2.35
N ARG A 87 11.99 -17.03 -2.07
CA ARG A 87 11.94 -18.48 -1.85
C ARG A 87 11.20 -18.82 -0.57
N LEU A 88 11.39 -18.06 0.50
CA LEU A 88 10.63 -18.21 1.73
C LEU A 88 9.12 -17.99 1.49
N TYR A 89 8.74 -16.89 0.83
CA TYR A 89 7.35 -16.62 0.45
C TYR A 89 6.77 -17.76 -0.39
N ALA A 90 7.48 -18.20 -1.44
CA ALA A 90 6.99 -19.27 -2.31
C ALA A 90 6.68 -20.58 -1.58
N LEU A 91 7.39 -20.86 -0.49
CA LEU A 91 7.22 -22.06 0.34
C LEU A 91 6.17 -21.89 1.45
N THR A 92 5.82 -20.66 1.81
CA THR A 92 5.00 -20.35 3.00
C THR A 92 3.70 -19.59 2.68
N LYS A 93 3.49 -19.14 1.44
CA LYS A 93 2.33 -18.34 1.01
C LYS A 93 0.96 -18.99 1.23
N ASP A 94 0.92 -20.32 1.34
CA ASP A 94 -0.30 -21.11 1.56
C ASP A 94 -0.45 -21.52 3.05
N MET A 95 0.38 -20.97 3.94
CA MET A 95 0.39 -21.21 5.38
C MET A 95 0.05 -19.94 6.16
N ASP A 96 -0.40 -20.10 7.40
CA ASP A 96 -0.54 -18.99 8.35
C ASP A 96 0.84 -18.62 8.92
N THR A 97 1.52 -17.70 8.25
CA THR A 97 2.92 -17.37 8.53
C THR A 97 3.08 -15.96 9.09
N TYR A 98 3.76 -15.86 10.23
CA TYR A 98 4.17 -14.60 10.82
C TYR A 98 5.64 -14.29 10.49
N ILE A 99 5.90 -13.09 9.94
CA ILE A 99 7.25 -12.61 9.65
C ILE A 99 7.61 -11.49 10.63
N THR A 100 8.73 -11.66 11.32
CA THR A 100 9.30 -10.68 12.24
C THR A 100 10.71 -10.30 11.79
N THR A 101 11.05 -9.02 11.88
CA THR A 101 12.37 -8.50 11.50
C THR A 101 12.84 -7.47 12.52
N GLU A 102 14.16 -7.35 12.68
CA GLU A 102 14.78 -6.19 13.31
C GLU A 102 14.82 -5.01 12.31
N VAL A 103 15.66 -4.00 12.58
CA VAL A 103 15.86 -2.85 11.69
C VAL A 103 17.09 -3.09 10.81
N GLY A 104 16.95 -2.87 9.50
CA GLY A 104 18.05 -2.90 8.55
C GLY A 104 17.61 -3.12 7.11
N GLN A 105 18.56 -3.33 6.20
CA GLN A 105 18.24 -3.61 4.79
C GLN A 105 17.37 -4.87 4.64
N HIS A 106 17.58 -5.87 5.50
CA HIS A 106 16.78 -7.10 5.53
C HIS A 106 15.29 -6.84 5.80
N GLN A 107 14.95 -5.86 6.65
CA GLN A 107 13.57 -5.44 6.89
C GLN A 107 12.94 -4.87 5.62
N MET A 108 13.69 -4.05 4.88
CA MET A 108 13.21 -3.47 3.63
C MET A 108 12.98 -4.55 2.58
N TRP A 109 13.90 -5.51 2.44
CA TRP A 109 13.71 -6.63 1.53
C TRP A 109 12.55 -7.53 1.94
N ALA A 110 12.33 -7.76 3.24
CA ALA A 110 11.19 -8.53 3.72
C ALA A 110 9.87 -7.87 3.32
N ALA A 111 9.75 -6.55 3.53
CA ALA A 111 8.56 -5.79 3.13
C ALA A 111 8.35 -5.70 1.60
N GLN A 112 9.41 -5.83 0.81
CA GLN A 112 9.37 -5.70 -0.65
C GLN A 112 9.15 -7.03 -1.38
N HIS A 113 9.60 -8.15 -0.82
CA HIS A 113 9.75 -9.43 -1.53
C HIS A 113 9.06 -10.63 -0.86
N TYR A 114 8.47 -10.44 0.32
CA TYR A 114 7.56 -11.40 0.95
C TYR A 114 6.12 -11.00 0.65
#